data_AF-A0A9R1ABJ4-F1
#
_entry.id   AF-A0A9R1ABJ4-F1
#
_cell.length_a   1.000
_cell.length_b   1.000
_cell.length_c   1.000
_cell.angle_alpha   90.00
_cell.angle_beta   90.00
_cell.angle_gamma   90.00
#
_symmetry.space_group_name_H-M   'P 1'
#
loop_
_entity.id
_entity.type
_entity.pdbx_description
1 polymer ?
#
loop_
_entity_poly.entity_id
_entity_poly.type
_entity_poly.pdbx_seq_one_letter_code
_entity_poly.pdbx_strand_id
1 'polypeptide(L)' 'MSKPLAPKHRGLSTYEKECLAILMVVEQWRPYLQHDEFQIWTDQHSLVHLDDQRLSTVWQQKTFTKLLGLRYKICYR' A
#
# COMPACT_ATOMS: atom_id res chain seq x y z
N MET A 1 -8.14 5.56 -14.73
CA MET A 1 -9.37 4.83 -14.41
C MET A 1 -9.32 4.41 -12.94
N SER A 2 -9.79 5.24 -12.00
CA SER A 2 -9.87 4.85 -10.58
C SER A 2 -11.02 3.87 -10.39
N LYS A 3 -10.74 2.65 -9.95
CA LYS A 3 -11.77 1.69 -9.54
C LYS A 3 -12.38 2.16 -8.22
N PRO A 4 -13.70 2.42 -8.14
CA PRO A 4 -14.34 2.72 -6.87
C PRO A 4 -14.23 1.52 -5.93
N LEU A 5 -13.81 1.78 -4.70
CA LEU A 5 -13.70 0.77 -3.65
C LEU A 5 -15.08 0.16 -3.37
N ALA A 6 -15.15 -1.17 -3.30
CA ALA A 6 -16.40 -1.89 -3.10
C ALA A 6 -17.10 -1.46 -1.79
N PRO A 7 -18.45 -1.57 -1.69
CA PRO A 7 -19.24 -1.12 -0.53
C PRO A 7 -18.79 -1.68 0.83
N LYS A 8 -18.07 -2.82 0.82
CA LYS A 8 -17.51 -3.49 2.01
C LYS A 8 -16.40 -2.69 2.71
N HIS A 9 -15.85 -1.65 2.08
CA HIS A 9 -14.72 -0.87 2.62
C HIS A 9 -15.13 0.47 3.23
N ARG A 10 -16.44 0.72 3.37
CA ARG A 10 -16.98 2.01 3.86
C ARG A 10 -16.61 2.30 5.33
N GLY A 11 -16.37 1.26 6.13
CA GLY A 11 -15.93 1.35 7.53
C GLY A 11 -14.41 1.38 7.74
N LEU A 12 -13.61 1.30 6.67
CA LEU A 12 -12.16 1.36 6.78
C LEU A 12 -11.70 2.81 7.03
N SER A 13 -10.75 2.95 7.93
CA SER A 13 -10.02 4.21 8.14
C SER A 13 -9.33 4.66 6.84
N THR A 14 -9.03 5.96 6.72
CA THR A 14 -8.27 6.50 5.58
C THR A 14 -6.98 5.71 5.36
N TYR A 15 -6.30 5.37 6.45
CA TYR A 15 -5.10 4.55 6.44
C TYR A 15 -5.32 3.17 5.80
N GLU A 16 -6.35 2.44 6.20
CA GLU A 16 -6.63 1.10 5.65
C GLU A 16 -7.03 1.14 4.18
N LYS A 17 -7.70 2.21 3.74
CA LYS A 17 -8.04 2.44 2.33
C LYS A 17 -6.78 2.64 1.49
N GLU A 18 -5.84 3.44 1.98
CA GLU A 18 -4.54 3.65 1.32
C GLU A 18 -3.72 2.35 1.26
N CYS A 19 -3.64 1.59 2.36
CA CYS A 19 -2.98 0.26 2.36
C CYS A 19 -3.57 -0.67 1.30
N LEU A 20 -4.90 -0.70 1.17
CA LEU A 20 -5.59 -1.51 0.20
C LEU A 20 -5.33 -1.04 -1.24
N ALA A 21 -5.33 0.28 -1.47
CA ALA A 21 -5.02 0.84 -2.78
C ALA A 21 -3.61 0.43 -3.23
N ILE A 22 -2.62 0.55 -2.34
CA ILE A 22 -1.24 0.09 -2.59
C ILE A 22 -1.25 -1.41 -2.90
N LEU A 23 -1.92 -2.23 -2.10
CA LEU A 23 -1.98 -3.68 -2.29
C LEU A 23 -2.55 -4.05 -3.66
N MET A 24 -3.65 -3.43 -4.07
CA MET A 24 -4.29 -3.68 -5.36
C MET A 24 -3.39 -3.29 -6.54
N VAL A 25 -2.71 -2.15 -6.46
CA VAL A 25 -1.78 -1.70 -7.51
C VAL A 25 -0.56 -2.62 -7.57
N VAL A 26 0.05 -2.93 -6.43
CA VAL A 26 1.22 -3.82 -6.39
C VAL A 26 0.87 -5.20 -6.94
N GLU A 27 -0.30 -5.75 -6.62
CA GLU A 27 -0.74 -7.04 -7.15
C GLU A 27 -0.97 -7.01 -8.67
N GLN A 28 -1.59 -5.94 -9.18
CA GLN A 28 -1.84 -5.79 -10.61
C GLN A 28 -0.55 -5.60 -11.42
N TRP A 29 0.42 -4.86 -10.88
CA TRP A 29 1.64 -4.46 -11.60
C TRP A 29 2.88 -5.25 -11.18
N ARG A 30 2.75 -6.26 -10.31
CA ARG A 30 3.88 -7.04 -9.76
C ARG A 30 4.91 -7.52 -10.79
N PRO A 31 4.52 -8.06 -11.97
CA PRO A 31 5.49 -8.51 -12.97
C PRO A 31 6.39 -7.38 -13.49
N TYR A 32 5.93 -6.13 -13.45
CA TYR A 32 6.70 -4.97 -13.86
C TYR A 32 7.53 -4.40 -12.70
N LEU A 33 6.95 -4.36 -11.50
CA LEU A 33 7.57 -3.76 -10.31
C LEU A 33 8.71 -4.59 -9.71
N GLN A 34 8.81 -5.89 -10.03
CA GLN A 34 9.88 -6.74 -9.49
C GLN A 34 11.25 -6.47 -10.11
N HIS A 35 11.30 -5.81 -11.28
CA HIS A 35 12.54 -5.64 -12.04
C HIS A 35 13.22 -4.29 -11.80
N ASP A 36 12.51 -3.30 -11.25
CA ASP A 36 13.04 -1.95 -11.08
C ASP A 36 12.54 -1.30 -9.77
N GLU A 37 13.23 -0.25 -9.34
CA GLU A 37 12.84 0.55 -8.19
C GLU A 37 11.68 1.49 -8.55
N PHE A 38 10.65 1.54 -7.70
CA PHE A 38 9.50 2.42 -7.92
C PHE A 38 9.16 3.26 -6.69
N GLN A 39 8.42 4.34 -6.93
CA GLN A 39 7.98 5.25 -5.88
C GLN A 39 6.47 5.11 -5.67
N ILE A 40 6.07 4.95 -4.40
CA ILE A 40 4.68 4.94 -3.96
C ILE A 40 4.41 6.30 -3.35
N TRP A 41 3.59 7.10 -4.02
CA TRP A 41 3.12 8.37 -3.50
C TRP A 41 1.83 8.16 -2.72
N THR A 42 1.79 8.65 -1.48
CA THR A 42 0.62 8.56 -0.60
C THR A 42 0.35 9.91 0.06
N ASP A 43 -0.93 10.19 0.30
CA ASP A 43 -1.41 11.35 1.07
C ASP A 43 -1.55 11.03 2.57
N GLN A 44 -1.04 9.87 3.01
CA GLN A 44 -1.04 9.45 4.40
C GLN A 44 0.40 9.37 4.95
N HIS A 45 0.77 10.35 5.77
CA HIS A 45 2.12 10.45 6.34
C HIS A 45 2.53 9.21 7.16
N SER A 46 1.58 8.57 7.82
CA SER A 46 1.83 7.33 8.58
C SER A 46 2.37 6.19 7.69
N LEU A 47 2.05 6.15 6.39
CA LEU A 47 2.52 5.06 5.52
C LEU A 47 4.02 5.15 5.17
N VAL A 48 4.64 6.32 5.34
CA VAL A 48 6.09 6.50 5.07
C VAL A 48 6.96 5.61 5.95
N HIS A 49 6.51 5.36 7.19
CA HIS A 49 7.22 4.58 8.19
C HIS A 49 6.60 3.19 8.38
N LEU A 50 6.08 2.59 7.30
CA LEU A 50 5.41 1.27 7.36
C LEU A 50 6.31 0.20 7.98
N ASP A 51 7.63 0.27 7.75
CA ASP A 51 8.62 -0.70 8.25
C ASP A 51 8.92 -0.54 9.76
N ASP A 52 8.88 0.69 10.27
CA ASP A 52 9.13 1.02 11.69
C ASP A 52 7.88 0.79 12.56
N GLN A 53 6.70 0.86 11.95
CA GLN A 53 5.45 0.68 12.68
C GLN A 53 5.23 -0.76 13.12
N ARG A 54 4.85 -0.94 14.39
CA ARG A 54 4.20 -2.17 14.84
C ARG A 54 2.96 -2.38 13.98
N LEU A 55 3.02 -3.36 13.07
CA LEU A 55 1.94 -3.72 12.15
C LEU A 55 0.69 -4.16 12.94
N SER A 56 -0.12 -3.21 13.37
CA SER A 56 -1.23 -3.40 14.30
C SER A 56 -2.50 -3.85 13.60
N THR A 57 -2.65 -3.53 12.31
CA THR A 57 -3.83 -3.90 11.52
C THR A 57 -3.51 -5.01 10.51
N VAL A 58 -4.50 -5.86 10.24
CA VAL A 58 -4.40 -6.94 9.25
C VAL A 58 -4.05 -6.39 7.85
N TRP A 59 -4.53 -5.19 7.51
CA TRP A 59 -4.23 -4.55 6.24
C TRP A 59 -2.77 -4.12 6.11
N GLN A 60 -2.18 -3.58 7.18
CA GLN A 60 -0.75 -3.27 7.21
C GLN A 60 0.09 -4.51 6.96
N GLN A 61 -0.20 -5.59 7.68
CA GLN A 61 0.54 -6.85 7.56
C GLN A 61 0.45 -7.40 6.13
N LYS A 62 -0.73 -7.36 5.51
CA LYS A 62 -0.92 -7.80 4.12
C LYS A 62 -0.16 -6.94 3.12
N THR A 63 -0.23 -5.61 3.26
CA THR A 63 0.49 -4.68 2.37
C THR A 63 2.00 -4.85 2.52
N PHE A 64 2.50 -4.93 3.76
CA PHE A 64 3.90 -5.18 4.05
C PHE A 64 4.40 -6.48 3.40
N THR A 65 3.70 -7.60 3.61
CA THR A 65 4.08 -8.89 3.02
C THR A 65 4.07 -8.87 1.49
N LYS A 66 3.20 -8.08 0.85
CA LYS A 66 3.18 -7.93 -0.61
C LYS A 66 4.32 -7.05 -1.14
N LEU A 67 4.80 -6.11 -0.33
CA LEU A 67 5.92 -5.24 -0.64
C LEU A 67 7.28 -5.90 -0.33
N LEU A 68 7.32 -6.95 0.48
CA LEU A 68 8.53 -7.72 0.72
C LEU A 68 9.14 -8.25 -0.58
N GLY A 69 10.45 -8.03 -0.73
CA GLY A 69 11.22 -8.43 -1.91
C GLY A 69 11.09 -7.49 -3.12
N LEU A 70 10.30 -6.41 -3.02
CA LEU A 70 10.27 -5.34 -4.01
C LEU A 70 11.21 -4.20 -3.61
N ARG A 71 11.76 -3.50 -4.61
CA ARG A 71 12.52 -2.28 -4.40
C ARG A 71 11.59 -1.09 -4.52
N TYR A 72 11.23 -0.45 -3.40
CA TYR A 72 10.29 0.66 -3.40
C TYR A 72 10.70 1.76 -2.43
N LYS A 73 10.20 2.97 -2.68
CA LYS A 73 10.26 4.12 -1.76
C LYS A 73 8.85 4.67 -1.56
N ILE A 74 8.43 4.84 -0.30
CA ILE A 74 7.16 5.50 0.02
C ILE A 74 7.45 6.99 0.25
N CYS A 75 6.78 7.85 -0.51
CA CYS A 75 6.92 9.30 -0.44
C CYS A 75 5.56 9.91 -0.06
N TYR A 76 5.57 10.79 0.94
CA TYR A 76 4.42 11.63 1.27
C TYR A 76 4.37 12.84 0.34
N ARG A 77 3.17 13.22 -0.08
CA ARG A 77 2.93 14.41 -0.93
C ARG A 77 2.63 15.65 -0.11
#